data_AF-A0A937WCU6-F1
#
_entry.id   AF-A0A937WCU6-F1
#
_cell.length_a   1.000
_cell.length_b   1.000
_cell.length_c   1.000
_cell.angle_alpha   90.00
_cell.angle_beta   90.00
_cell.angle_gamma   90.00
#
_symmetry.space_group_name_H-M   'P 1'
#
loop_
_entity.id
_entity.type
_entity.pdbx_description
1 polymer ?
#
loop_
_entity_poly.entity_id
_entity_poly.type
_entity_poly.pdbx_seq_one_letter_code
_entity_poly.pdbx_strand_id
1 'polypeptide(L)'
;MVVRQHHRYLRRLETSPPFNPSPTYLVAKRGLDVLAAIIGLILLSPLFLVVAILIKLDSQGPVFFNQERVGKNGRLFRIHKFRTMVQDAERKT
;
A
#
# COMPACT_ATOMS: atom_id res chain seq x y z
N MET A 1 -12.92 -10.08 -30.24
CA MET A 1 -13.22 -8.72 -29.76
C MET A 1 -12.27 -8.19 -28.68
N VAL A 2 -11.53 -9.06 -27.95
CA VAL A 2 -10.68 -8.68 -26.79
C VAL A 2 -9.30 -8.09 -27.16
N VAL A 3 -8.67 -8.54 -28.26
CA VAL A 3 -7.32 -8.07 -28.69
C VAL A 3 -7.30 -6.57 -29.07
N ARG A 4 -8.43 -6.04 -29.58
CA ARG A 4 -8.54 -4.62 -29.98
C ARG A 4 -8.58 -3.65 -28.79
N GLN A 5 -8.91 -4.12 -27.58
CA GLN A 5 -8.94 -3.24 -26.40
C GLN A 5 -7.55 -3.05 -25.79
N HIS A 6 -6.74 -4.11 -25.69
CA HIS A 6 -5.38 -4.02 -25.14
C HIS A 6 -4.50 -3.02 -25.90
N HIS A 7 -4.58 -2.97 -27.23
CA HIS A 7 -3.85 -1.98 -28.02
C HIS A 7 -4.31 -0.53 -27.74
N ARG A 8 -5.59 -0.30 -27.44
CA ARG A 8 -6.08 1.03 -27.05
C ARG A 8 -5.60 1.43 -25.65
N TYR A 9 -5.42 0.46 -24.74
CA TYR A 9 -4.83 0.72 -23.42
C TYR A 9 -3.35 1.08 -23.51
N LEU A 10 -2.56 0.32 -24.26
CA LEU A 10 -1.12 0.60 -24.43
C LEU A 10 -0.89 1.97 -25.08
N ARG A 11 -1.68 2.29 -26.11
CA ARG A 11 -1.60 3.59 -26.81
C ARG A 11 -2.06 4.77 -25.93
N ARG A 12 -2.95 4.54 -24.96
CA ARG A 12 -3.40 5.57 -24.01
C ARG A 12 -2.35 5.87 -22.93
N LEU A 13 -1.56 4.88 -22.52
CA LEU A 13 -0.48 5.07 -21.53
C LEU A 13 0.68 5.89 -22.11
N GLU A 14 1.00 5.73 -23.40
CA GLU A 14 2.01 6.55 -24.11
C GLU A 14 1.62 8.02 -24.22
N THR A 15 0.33 8.34 -24.28
CA THR A 15 -0.18 9.72 -24.48
C THR A 15 -0.49 10.49 -23.20
N SER A 16 -0.20 9.91 -22.02
CA SER A 16 -0.39 10.60 -20.75
C SER A 16 0.57 11.80 -20.69
N PRO A 17 0.11 13.04 -20.44
CA PRO A 17 1.03 14.16 -20.27
C PRO A 17 2.01 13.84 -19.12
N PRO A 18 3.33 14.12 -19.29
CA PRO A 18 4.29 13.85 -18.24
C PRO A 18 3.91 14.65 -17.00
N PHE A 19 3.71 13.96 -15.88
CA PHE A 19 3.44 14.61 -14.60
C PHE A 19 4.68 15.38 -14.17
N ASN A 20 4.66 16.70 -14.39
CA ASN A 20 5.76 17.61 -14.04
C ASN A 20 5.33 18.58 -12.93
N PRO A 21 5.27 18.10 -11.67
CA PRO A 21 4.89 18.95 -10.55
C PRO A 21 6.00 19.95 -10.25
N SER A 22 5.63 21.16 -9.82
CA SER A 22 6.61 22.12 -9.33
C SER A 22 7.36 21.57 -8.09
N PRO A 23 8.64 21.92 -7.90
CA PRO A 23 9.39 21.48 -6.71
C PRO A 23 8.71 21.87 -5.40
N THR A 24 8.06 23.05 -5.38
CA THR A 24 7.28 23.53 -4.22
C THR A 24 6.08 22.65 -3.90
N TYR A 25 5.36 22.19 -4.93
CA TYR A 25 4.24 21.27 -4.77
C TYR A 25 4.69 19.94 -4.15
N LEU A 26 5.81 19.38 -4.61
CA LEU A 26 6.33 18.11 -4.09
C LEU A 26 6.68 18.19 -2.60
N VAL A 27 7.32 19.29 -2.17
CA VAL A 27 7.68 19.51 -0.77
C VAL A 27 6.42 19.70 0.09
N ALA A 28 5.49 20.54 -0.34
CA ALA A 28 4.24 20.77 0.37
C ALA A 28 3.40 19.49 0.49
N LYS A 29 3.27 18.73 -0.61
CA LYS A 29 2.58 17.44 -0.63
C LYS A 29 3.21 16.45 0.34
N ARG A 30 4.55 16.37 0.38
CA ARG A 30 5.24 15.48 1.31
C ARG A 30 5.02 15.88 2.77
N GLY A 31 5.04 17.17 3.08
CA GLY A 31 4.73 17.69 4.42
C GLY A 31 3.31 17.32 4.85
N LEU A 32 2.33 17.57 3.98
CA LEU A 32 0.93 17.23 4.22
C LEU A 32 0.74 15.72 4.43
N ASP A 33 1.33 14.89 3.58
CA ASP A 33 1.20 13.43 3.67
C ASP A 33 1.75 12.89 4.99
N VAL A 34 2.88 13.42 5.48
CA VAL A 34 3.48 13.01 6.75
C VAL A 34 2.64 13.49 7.93
N LEU A 35 2.19 14.75 7.93
CA LEU A 35 1.34 15.29 8.99
C LEU A 35 0.01 14.53 9.09
N ALA A 36 -0.66 14.31 7.96
CA ALA A 36 -1.90 13.55 7.89
C ALA A 36 -1.70 12.09 8.35
N ALA A 37 -0.58 11.46 7.97
CA ALA A 37 -0.27 10.09 8.39
C ALA A 37 -0.04 10.00 9.91
N ILE A 38 0.68 10.96 10.52
CA ILE A 38 0.93 10.97 11.98
C ILE A 38 -0.39 11.15 12.74
N ILE A 39 -1.21 12.13 12.33
CA ILE A 39 -2.51 12.39 12.96
C ILE A 39 -3.41 11.16 12.82
N GLY A 40 -3.51 10.59 11.63
CA GLY A 40 -4.28 9.36 11.38
C GLY A 40 -3.80 8.18 12.23
N LEU A 41 -2.48 8.02 12.39
CA LEU A 41 -1.90 6.94 13.19
C LEU A 41 -2.21 7.10 14.68
N ILE A 42 -2.15 8.32 15.22
CA ILE A 42 -2.49 8.59 16.63
C ILE A 42 -3.98 8.29 16.87
N LEU A 43 -4.86 8.81 16.03
CA LEU A 43 -6.31 8.64 16.17
C LEU A 43 -6.74 7.17 16.01
N LEU A 44 -6.11 6.43 15.10
CA LEU A 44 -6.41 5.03 14.85
C LEU A 44 -5.61 4.05 15.72
N SER A 45 -4.64 4.53 16.49
CA SER A 45 -3.81 3.68 17.37
C SER A 45 -4.60 2.79 18.33
N PRO A 46 -5.68 3.23 19.02
CA PRO A 46 -6.46 2.34 19.88
C PRO A 46 -7.15 1.23 19.08
N LEU A 47 -7.67 1.53 17.88
CA LEU A 47 -8.29 0.54 17.01
C LEU A 47 -7.26 -0.49 16.52
N PHE A 48 -6.08 -0.03 16.11
CA PHE A 48 -4.98 -0.91 15.69
C PHE A 48 -4.51 -1.83 16.81
N LEU A 49 -4.52 -1.36 18.06
CA LEU A 49 -4.19 -2.19 19.22
C LEU A 49 -5.23 -3.30 19.43
N VAL A 50 -6.53 -2.98 19.34
CA VAL A 50 -7.60 -3.97 19.46
C VAL A 50 -7.48 -5.04 18.36
N VAL A 51 -7.30 -4.62 17.10
CA VAL A 51 -7.11 -5.54 15.98
C VAL A 51 -5.86 -6.40 16.16
N ALA A 52 -4.76 -5.83 16.66
CA ALA A 52 -3.53 -6.57 16.92
C ALA A 52 -3.71 -7.66 17.98
N ILE A 53 -4.50 -7.38 19.03
CA ILE A 53 -4.84 -8.36 20.07
C ILE A 53 -5.69 -9.48 19.46
N LEU A 54 -6.75 -9.14 18.70
CA LEU A 54 -7.62 -10.13 18.06
C LEU A 54 -6.85 -11.08 17.13
N ILE A 55 -5.93 -10.54 16.31
CA ILE A 55 -5.10 -11.36 15.41
C ILE A 55 -4.21 -12.33 16.19
N LYS A 56 -3.65 -11.88 17.32
CA LYS A 56 -2.77 -12.71 18.15
C LYS A 56 -3.50 -13.78 18.94
N LEU A 57 -4.79 -13.57 19.22
CA LEU A 57 -5.67 -14.58 19.81
C LEU A 57 -6.14 -15.61 18.77
N ASP A 58 -6.34 -15.20 17.51
CA ASP A 58 -6.80 -16.08 16.43
C ASP A 58 -5.71 -17.05 15.93
N SER A 59 -4.47 -16.58 15.76
CA SER A 59 -3.35 -17.44 15.35
C SER A 59 -2.01 -17.02 15.96
N GLN A 60 -1.16 -18.01 16.26
CA GLN A 60 0.21 -17.74 16.68
C GLN A 60 0.97 -17.08 15.52
N GLY A 61 1.75 -16.03 15.79
CA GLY A 61 2.59 -15.38 14.77
C GLY A 61 2.56 -13.84 14.78
N PRO A 62 3.28 -13.21 13.84
CA PRO A 62 3.35 -11.75 13.76
C PRO A 62 2.04 -11.15 13.20
N VAL A 63 1.59 -10.07 13.85
CA VAL A 63 0.36 -9.31 13.54
C VAL A 63 0.39 -8.70 12.14
N PHE A 64 1.57 -8.24 11.70
CA PHE A 64 1.76 -7.61 10.41
C PHE A 64 2.31 -8.60 9.38
N PHE A 65 1.76 -8.54 8.17
CA PHE A 65 2.26 -9.19 6.97
C PHE A 65 2.97 -8.17 6.08
N ASN A 66 4.14 -8.54 5.57
CA ASN A 66 4.99 -7.68 4.75
C ASN A 66 4.90 -8.11 3.28
N GLN A 67 4.37 -7.24 2.42
CA GLN A 67 4.31 -7.48 0.98
C GLN A 67 5.22 -6.52 0.22
N GLU A 68 6.07 -7.03 -0.67
CA GLU A 68 6.90 -6.19 -1.54
C GLU A 68 6.12 -5.65 -2.73
N ARG A 69 6.30 -4.37 -3.04
CA ARG A 69 5.73 -3.69 -4.22
C ARG A 69 6.74 -2.73 -4.83
N VAL A 70 6.60 -2.49 -6.14
CA VAL A 70 7.40 -1.50 -6.88
C VAL A 70 6.87 -0.10 -6.56
N GLY A 71 7.74 0.76 -6.04
CA GLY A 71 7.42 2.12 -5.61
C GLY A 71 8.02 3.20 -6.51
N LYS A 72 8.20 4.39 -5.95
CA LYS A 72 8.72 5.57 -6.67
C LYS A 72 10.08 5.25 -7.30
N ASN A 73 10.24 5.60 -8.58
CA ASN A 73 11.46 5.37 -9.37
C ASN A 73 11.87 3.88 -9.45
N GLY A 74 10.91 2.96 -9.43
CA GLY A 74 11.17 1.52 -9.52
C GLY A 74 11.76 0.90 -8.24
N ARG A 75 11.91 1.67 -7.16
CA ARG A 75 12.45 1.15 -5.89
C ARG A 75 11.43 0.26 -5.21
N LEU A 76 11.85 -0.94 -4.83
CA LEU A 76 11.01 -1.85 -4.04
C LEU A 76 10.77 -1.25 -2.64
N PHE A 77 9.52 -1.36 -2.17
CA PHE A 77 9.15 -1.02 -0.81
C PHE A 77 8.23 -2.09 -0.22
N ARG A 78 8.32 -2.26 1.10
CA ARG A 78 7.52 -3.23 1.85
C ARG A 78 6.28 -2.53 2.38
N ILE A 79 5.12 -3.11 2.14
CA ILE A 79 3.84 -2.69 2.69
C ILE A 79 3.57 -3.54 3.93
N HIS A 80 3.41 -2.86 5.06
CA HIS A 80 2.92 -3.45 6.30
C HIS A 80 1.39 -3.44 6.29
N LYS A 81 0.75 -4.61 6.36
CA LYS A 81 -0.70 -4.75 6.50
C LYS A 81 -1.03 -5.70 7.63
N PHE A 82 -2.19 -5.54 8.26
CA PHE A 82 -2.69 -6.54 9.20
C PHE A 82 -2.88 -7.87 8.50
N ARG A 83 -2.47 -8.94 9.17
CA ARG A 83 -2.66 -10.30 8.69
C ARG A 83 -4.17 -10.61 8.66
N THR A 84 -4.68 -11.02 7.50
CA THR A 84 -6.07 -11.48 7.34
C THR A 84 -6.17 -12.98 7.06
N MET A 85 -5.05 -13.64 6.75
CA MET A 85 -4.98 -15.08 6.48
C MET A 85 -4.24 -15.80 7.60
N VAL A 86 -4.69 -17.01 7.94
CA VAL A 86 -4.05 -17.88 8.92
C VAL A 86 -2.59 -18.15 8.53
N GLN A 87 -1.70 -18.29 9.51
CA GLN A 87 -0.34 -18.76 9.26
C GLN A 87 -0.38 -20.09 8.49
N ASP A 88 0.45 -20.22 7.45
CA ASP A 88 0.55 -21.42 6.59
C ASP A 88 -0.69 -21.75 5.73
N ALA A 89 -1.50 -20.76 5.32
CA ALA A 89 -2.58 -20.99 4.34
C ALA A 89 -2.08 -21.62 3.02
N GLU A 90 -0.84 -21.34 2.61
CA GLU A 90 -0.22 -21.95 1.41
C GLU A 90 0.22 -23.40 1.61
N ARG A 91 0.31 -23.90 2.85
CA ARG A 91 0.75 -25.29 3.14
C ARG A 91 -0.38 -26.32 3.03
N LYS A 92 -1.62 -25.88 2.80
CA LYS A 92 -2.82 -26.72 2.74
C LYS A 92 -3.41 -26.91 1.33
N THR A 93 -2.72 -26.49 0.27
CA THR A 93 -3.12 -26.76 -1.13
C THR A 93 -2.04 -27.56 -1.83
#